data_AF-A0A853AX30-F1
#
_entry.id   AF-A0A853AX30-F1
#
_cell.length_a   1.000
_cell.length_b   1.000
_cell.length_c   1.000
_cell.angle_alpha   90.00
_cell.angle_beta   90.00
_cell.angle_gamma   90.00
#
_symmetry.space_group_name_H-M   'P 1'
#
loop_
_entity.id
_entity.type
_entity.pdbx_description
1 polymer ?
#
loop_
_entity_poly.entity_id
_entity_poly.type
_entity_poly.pdbx_seq_one_letter_code
_entity_poly.pdbx_strand_id
1 'polypeptide(L)'
;MKDASTASDDRYRAADARDTAADARDRAAELRDRTALDRDEVAGIRARHGAVERHGLRDKAAAALARDAAAARRDEDAAKRAADLRGDDPQALDDLLERAREDRDAAAADRVEAADDRAALRTYLDRMGIEQDAAEQARRRTAWERGQSRADRAAARGDREAAASDREQNAIDLNTTSYPEIPPLP
;
A
#
# COMPACT_ATOMS: atom_id res chain seq x y z
N MET A 1 -9.95 43.30 45.69
CA MET A 1 -8.54 42.81 45.65
C MET A 1 -8.42 41.29 45.46
N LYS A 2 -9.42 40.46 45.85
CA LYS A 2 -9.37 39.00 45.64
C LYS A 2 -9.54 38.55 44.17
N ASP A 3 -10.26 39.32 43.36
CA ASP A 3 -10.71 38.86 42.03
C ASP A 3 -9.62 38.86 40.94
N ALA A 4 -8.62 39.75 41.05
CA ALA A 4 -7.52 39.85 40.08
C ALA A 4 -6.50 38.69 40.21
N SER A 5 -6.23 38.25 41.44
CA SER A 5 -5.33 37.12 41.72
C SER A 5 -5.94 35.79 41.28
N THR A 6 -7.25 35.60 41.47
CA THR A 6 -7.93 34.38 40.98
C THR A 6 -7.99 34.33 39.45
N ALA A 7 -8.22 35.47 38.78
CA ALA A 7 -8.22 35.53 37.32
C ALA A 7 -6.82 35.27 36.73
N SER A 8 -5.76 35.73 37.40
CA SER A 8 -4.36 35.44 37.07
C SER A 8 -4.04 33.93 37.17
N ASP A 9 -4.40 33.30 38.30
CA ASP A 9 -4.17 31.87 38.52
C ASP A 9 -4.93 31.00 37.51
N ASP A 10 -6.16 31.37 37.18
CA ASP A 10 -6.98 30.64 36.22
C ASP A 10 -6.41 30.70 34.80
N ARG A 11 -5.80 31.83 34.39
CA ARG A 11 -5.09 31.94 33.10
C ARG A 11 -3.81 31.10 33.05
N TYR A 12 -3.03 31.05 34.14
CA TYR A 12 -1.87 30.15 34.21
C TYR A 12 -2.28 28.69 34.06
N ARG A 13 -3.32 28.25 34.77
CA ARG A 13 -3.86 26.89 34.63
C ARG A 13 -4.37 26.61 33.21
N ALA A 14 -5.04 27.58 32.58
CA ALA A 14 -5.49 27.45 31.20
C ALA A 14 -4.32 27.34 30.22
N ALA A 15 -3.26 28.13 30.41
CA ALA A 15 -2.04 28.06 29.59
C ALA A 15 -1.34 26.69 29.72
N ASP A 16 -1.17 26.17 30.94
CA ASP A 16 -0.55 24.87 31.17
C ASP A 16 -1.39 23.71 30.61
N ALA A 17 -2.72 23.82 30.70
CA ALA A 17 -3.64 22.87 30.07
C ALA A 17 -3.50 22.87 28.54
N ARG A 18 -3.33 24.05 27.91
CA ARG A 18 -3.09 24.16 26.47
C ARG A 18 -1.75 23.59 26.05
N ASP A 19 -0.67 23.84 26.79
CA ASP A 19 0.64 23.24 26.50
C ASP A 19 0.58 21.71 26.61
N THR A 20 -0.08 21.19 27.64
CA THR A 20 -0.31 19.74 27.79
C THR A 20 -1.08 19.16 26.60
N ALA A 21 -2.12 19.86 26.12
CA ALA A 21 -2.90 19.46 24.96
C ALA A 21 -2.09 19.53 23.66
N ALA A 22 -1.22 20.53 23.50
CA ALA A 22 -0.30 20.66 22.38
C ALA A 22 0.68 19.48 22.33
N ASP A 23 1.29 19.13 23.46
CA ASP A 23 2.22 18.00 23.55
C ASP A 23 1.55 16.64 23.32
N ALA A 24 0.27 16.50 23.71
CA ALA A 24 -0.50 15.31 23.39
C ALA A 24 -0.75 15.19 21.87
N ARG A 25 -1.08 16.30 21.20
CA ARG A 25 -1.29 16.33 19.73
C ARG A 25 -0.01 16.05 18.95
N ASP A 26 1.12 16.63 19.36
CA ASP A 26 2.41 16.37 18.71
C ASP A 26 2.80 14.89 18.81
N ARG A 27 2.64 14.29 19.99
CA ARG A 27 2.86 12.84 20.18
C ARG A 27 1.94 12.00 19.30
N ALA A 28 0.66 12.36 19.19
CA ALA A 28 -0.28 11.66 18.31
C ALA A 28 0.14 11.78 16.83
N ALA A 29 0.59 12.96 16.40
CA ALA A 29 1.09 13.18 15.05
C ALA A 29 2.36 12.36 14.75
N GLU A 30 3.31 12.29 15.69
CA GLU A 30 4.51 11.46 15.56
C GLU A 30 4.18 9.97 15.40
N LEU A 31 3.24 9.45 16.20
CA LEU A 31 2.81 8.05 16.12
C LEU A 31 2.18 7.72 14.76
N ARG A 32 1.34 8.62 14.22
CA ARG A 32 0.76 8.46 12.88
C ARG A 32 1.84 8.49 11.79
N ASP A 33 2.81 9.38 11.91
CA ASP A 33 3.90 9.48 10.94
C ASP A 33 4.79 8.24 10.94
N ARG A 34 5.13 7.69 12.13
CA ARG A 34 5.86 6.40 12.22
C ARG A 34 5.07 5.28 11.57
N THR A 35 3.79 5.16 11.90
CA THR A 35 2.91 4.14 11.29
C THR A 35 2.83 4.30 9.77
N ALA A 36 2.84 5.54 9.25
CA ALA A 36 2.87 5.79 7.82
C ALA A 36 4.17 5.33 7.15
N LEU A 37 5.32 5.54 7.81
CA LEU A 37 6.62 5.06 7.32
C LEU A 37 6.67 3.53 7.26
N ASP A 38 6.20 2.85 8.31
CA ASP A 38 6.14 1.38 8.34
C ASP A 38 5.29 0.84 7.18
N ARG A 39 4.15 1.49 6.87
CA ARG A 39 3.31 1.12 5.73
C ARG A 39 4.01 1.35 4.39
N ASP A 40 4.76 2.43 4.25
CA ASP A 40 5.53 2.72 3.04
C ASP A 40 6.65 1.67 2.82
N GLU A 41 7.31 1.25 3.90
CA GLU A 41 8.32 0.19 3.84
C GLU A 41 7.72 -1.15 3.39
N VAL A 42 6.62 -1.58 4.02
CA VAL A 42 5.90 -2.80 3.63
C VAL A 42 5.44 -2.73 2.18
N ALA A 43 4.95 -1.57 1.72
CA ALA A 43 4.58 -1.37 0.33
C ALA A 43 5.78 -1.52 -0.62
N GLY A 44 6.95 -0.99 -0.24
CA GLY A 44 8.19 -1.15 -1.00
C GLY A 44 8.66 -2.61 -1.11
N ILE A 45 8.55 -3.38 -0.03
CA ILE A 45 8.85 -4.83 -0.04
C ILE A 45 7.90 -5.58 -0.99
N ARG A 46 6.59 -5.35 -0.88
CA ARG A 46 5.59 -5.99 -1.76
C ARG A 46 5.81 -5.65 -3.23
N ALA A 47 6.11 -4.39 -3.54
CA ALA A 47 6.35 -3.96 -4.92
C ALA A 47 7.54 -4.71 -5.56
N ARG A 48 8.62 -4.92 -4.81
CA ARG A 48 9.78 -5.70 -5.25
C ARG A 48 9.43 -7.18 -5.47
N HIS A 49 8.71 -7.80 -4.53
CA HIS A 49 8.27 -9.19 -4.66
C HIS A 49 7.37 -9.40 -5.89
N GLY A 50 6.37 -8.53 -6.06
CA GLY A 50 5.48 -8.59 -7.22
C GLY A 50 6.19 -8.35 -8.55
N ALA A 51 7.30 -7.59 -8.58
CA ALA A 51 8.10 -7.42 -9.80
C ALA A 51 8.79 -8.74 -10.22
N VAL A 52 9.34 -9.48 -9.26
CA VAL A 52 9.95 -10.80 -9.50
C VAL A 52 8.91 -11.80 -9.97
N GLU A 53 7.74 -11.86 -9.32
CA GLU A 53 6.65 -12.74 -9.74
C GLU A 53 6.16 -12.42 -11.16
N ARG A 54 5.97 -11.14 -11.51
CA ARG A 54 5.58 -10.72 -12.87
C ARG A 54 6.59 -11.19 -13.90
N HIS A 55 7.88 -11.09 -13.60
CA HIS A 55 8.92 -11.57 -14.50
C HIS A 55 8.80 -13.07 -14.72
N GLY A 56 8.72 -13.85 -13.63
CA GLY A 56 8.59 -15.31 -13.72
C GLY A 56 7.34 -15.76 -14.48
N LEU A 57 6.22 -15.04 -14.36
CA LEU A 57 5.01 -15.34 -15.12
C LEU A 57 5.11 -14.99 -16.60
N ARG A 58 5.81 -13.90 -16.94
CA ARG A 58 6.11 -13.59 -18.34
C ARG A 58 6.99 -14.65 -18.98
N ASP A 59 8.00 -15.14 -18.25
CA ASP A 59 8.87 -16.22 -18.73
C ASP A 59 8.08 -17.50 -18.95
N LYS A 60 7.19 -17.86 -18.02
CA LYS A 60 6.28 -19.02 -18.16
C LYS A 60 5.33 -18.87 -19.35
N ALA A 61 4.72 -17.70 -19.53
CA ALA A 61 3.84 -17.43 -20.66
C ALA A 61 4.58 -17.51 -22.01
N ALA A 62 5.82 -17.00 -22.06
CA ALA A 62 6.67 -17.12 -23.24
C ALA A 62 7.02 -18.59 -23.53
N ALA A 63 7.32 -19.39 -22.50
CA ALA A 63 7.57 -20.82 -22.64
C ALA A 63 6.34 -21.58 -23.14
N ALA A 64 5.14 -21.27 -22.62
CA ALA A 64 3.88 -21.87 -23.09
C ALA A 64 3.62 -21.56 -24.59
N LEU A 65 3.78 -20.29 -25.01
CA LEU A 65 3.64 -19.91 -26.42
C LEU A 65 4.63 -20.66 -27.33
N ALA A 66 5.87 -20.88 -26.86
CA ALA A 66 6.87 -21.63 -27.61
C ALA A 66 6.48 -23.11 -27.76
N ARG A 67 5.90 -23.71 -26.72
CA ARG A 67 5.38 -25.10 -26.77
C ARG A 67 4.19 -25.23 -27.71
N ASP A 68 3.23 -24.31 -27.66
CA ASP A 68 2.09 -24.28 -28.58
C ASP A 68 2.54 -24.20 -30.04
N ALA A 69 3.53 -23.33 -30.33
CA ALA A 69 4.10 -23.22 -31.67
C ALA A 69 4.84 -24.50 -32.12
N ALA A 70 5.49 -25.21 -31.19
CA ALA A 70 6.15 -26.48 -31.48
C ALA A 70 5.13 -27.61 -31.71
N ALA A 71 4.03 -27.65 -30.96
CA ALA A 71 2.93 -28.59 -31.16
C ALA A 71 2.28 -28.38 -32.54
N ALA A 72 1.96 -27.14 -32.92
CA ALA A 72 1.40 -26.82 -34.23
C ALA A 72 2.30 -27.27 -35.39
N ARG A 73 3.63 -27.11 -35.27
CA ARG A 73 4.58 -27.61 -36.27
C ARG A 73 4.58 -29.13 -36.37
N ARG A 74 4.51 -29.85 -35.24
CA ARG A 74 4.42 -31.31 -35.23
C ARG A 74 3.16 -31.80 -35.93
N ASP A 75 2.02 -31.14 -35.70
CA ASP A 75 0.76 -31.44 -36.37
C ASP A 75 0.85 -31.22 -37.89
N GLU A 76 1.45 -30.11 -38.33
CA GLU A 76 1.67 -29.85 -39.77
C GLU A 76 2.58 -30.91 -40.41
N ASP A 77 3.65 -31.32 -39.74
CA ASP A 77 4.59 -32.32 -40.23
C ASP A 77 3.98 -33.73 -40.22
N ALA A 78 3.13 -34.06 -39.25
CA ALA A 78 2.33 -35.28 -39.25
C ALA A 78 1.34 -35.30 -40.43
N ALA A 79 0.63 -34.18 -40.68
CA ALA A 79 -0.31 -34.07 -41.79
C ALA A 79 0.37 -34.21 -43.16
N LYS A 80 1.57 -33.62 -43.36
CA LYS A 80 2.36 -33.81 -44.58
C LYS A 80 2.74 -35.26 -44.80
N ARG A 81 3.31 -35.92 -43.78
CA ARG A 81 3.67 -37.35 -43.85
C ARG A 81 2.48 -38.24 -44.17
N ALA A 82 1.31 -37.96 -43.58
CA ALA A 82 0.09 -38.67 -43.90
C ALA A 82 -0.38 -38.46 -45.35
N ALA A 83 -0.20 -37.26 -45.90
CA ALA A 83 -0.50 -36.98 -47.31
C ALA A 83 0.46 -37.69 -48.28
N ASP A 84 1.73 -37.82 -47.92
CA ASP A 84 2.77 -38.48 -48.72
C ASP A 84 2.59 -40.03 -48.78
N LEU A 85 1.89 -40.61 -47.81
CA LEU A 85 1.68 -42.06 -47.64
C LEU A 85 0.50 -42.66 -48.45
N ARG A 86 0.09 -42.04 -49.56
CA ARG A 86 -0.91 -42.61 -50.50
C ARG A 86 -0.38 -43.81 -51.32
N GLY A 87 0.29 -44.77 -50.67
CA GLY A 87 0.74 -46.03 -51.26
C GLY A 87 0.19 -47.23 -50.48
N ASP A 88 -0.12 -48.31 -51.20
CA ASP A 88 -0.80 -49.54 -50.74
C ASP A 88 0.03 -50.41 -49.77
N ASP A 89 0.68 -49.83 -48.75
CA ASP A 89 1.36 -50.59 -47.69
C ASP A 89 0.53 -50.58 -46.39
N PRO A 90 -0.17 -51.69 -46.06
CA PRO A 90 -0.99 -51.78 -44.86
C PRO A 90 -0.18 -51.73 -43.55
N GLN A 91 1.11 -52.11 -43.54
CA GLN A 91 1.96 -51.93 -42.35
C GLN A 91 2.29 -50.45 -42.12
N ALA A 92 2.60 -49.72 -43.20
CA ALA A 92 2.84 -48.29 -43.12
C ALA A 92 1.60 -47.51 -42.65
N LEU A 93 0.39 -48.01 -42.98
CA LEU A 93 -0.87 -47.46 -42.48
C LEU A 93 -1.06 -47.70 -40.98
N ASP A 94 -0.79 -48.92 -40.49
CA ASP A 94 -0.90 -49.23 -39.05
C ASP A 94 0.11 -48.42 -38.23
N ASP A 95 1.37 -48.33 -38.67
CA ASP A 95 2.40 -47.51 -38.03
C ASP A 95 1.99 -46.03 -37.97
N LEU A 96 1.36 -45.51 -39.04
CA LEU A 96 0.88 -44.13 -39.09
C LEU A 96 -0.32 -43.90 -38.16
N LEU A 97 -1.24 -44.87 -38.07
CA LEU A 97 -2.38 -44.79 -37.16
C LEU A 97 -1.96 -44.84 -35.69
N GLU A 98 -0.95 -45.65 -35.36
CA GLU A 98 -0.35 -45.68 -34.02
C GLU A 98 0.29 -44.34 -33.68
N ARG A 99 1.12 -43.79 -34.58
CA ARG A 99 1.70 -42.45 -34.40
C ARG A 99 0.67 -41.34 -34.30
N ALA A 100 -0.41 -41.40 -35.10
CA ALA A 100 -1.51 -40.44 -35.01
C ALA A 100 -2.35 -40.58 -33.73
N ARG A 101 -2.28 -41.72 -33.03
CA ARG A 101 -2.82 -41.86 -31.66
C ARG A 101 -1.86 -41.22 -30.66
N GLU A 102 -0.56 -41.51 -30.74
CA GLU A 102 0.46 -40.90 -29.89
C GLU A 102 0.44 -39.36 -29.99
N ASP A 103 0.36 -38.81 -31.20
CA ASP A 103 0.28 -37.36 -31.43
C ASP A 103 -1.01 -36.77 -30.83
N ARG A 104 -2.16 -37.46 -30.93
CA ARG A 104 -3.41 -37.03 -30.30
C ARG A 104 -3.35 -37.05 -28.79
N ASP A 105 -2.72 -38.07 -28.21
CA ASP A 105 -2.54 -38.18 -26.76
C ASP A 105 -1.59 -37.10 -26.25
N ALA A 106 -0.50 -36.81 -26.98
CA ALA A 106 0.38 -35.68 -26.70
C ALA A 106 -0.35 -34.34 -26.79
N ALA A 107 -1.13 -34.10 -27.85
CA ALA A 107 -1.92 -32.88 -28.00
C ALA A 107 -3.04 -32.75 -26.94
N ALA A 108 -3.55 -33.86 -26.39
CA ALA A 108 -4.46 -33.84 -25.26
C ALA A 108 -3.74 -33.43 -23.97
N ALA A 109 -2.54 -33.97 -23.72
CA ALA A 109 -1.70 -33.59 -22.59
C ALA A 109 -1.32 -32.09 -22.63
N ASP A 110 -0.86 -31.60 -23.79
CA ASP A 110 -0.52 -30.18 -23.99
C ASP A 110 -1.72 -29.27 -23.71
N ARG A 111 -2.94 -29.66 -24.11
CA ARG A 111 -4.17 -28.89 -23.83
C ARG A 111 -4.53 -28.84 -22.34
N VAL A 112 -4.26 -29.91 -21.60
CA VAL A 112 -4.45 -29.93 -20.14
C VAL A 112 -3.44 -29.00 -19.47
N GLU A 113 -2.16 -29.09 -19.82
CA GLU A 113 -1.12 -28.20 -19.28
C GLU A 113 -1.43 -26.72 -19.59
N ALA A 114 -1.85 -26.41 -20.82
CA ALA A 114 -2.24 -25.06 -21.19
C ALA A 114 -3.50 -24.56 -20.43
N ALA A 115 -4.42 -25.45 -20.05
CA ALA A 115 -5.57 -25.09 -19.24
C ALA A 115 -5.15 -24.75 -17.80
N ASP A 116 -4.23 -25.54 -17.22
CA ASP A 116 -3.65 -25.29 -15.90
C ASP A 116 -2.87 -23.97 -15.86
N ASP A 117 -2.06 -23.69 -16.89
CA ASP A 117 -1.33 -22.43 -17.03
C ASP A 117 -2.26 -21.21 -17.10
N ARG A 118 -3.36 -21.30 -17.86
CA ARG A 118 -4.39 -20.24 -17.91
C ARG A 118 -5.07 -20.04 -16.56
N ALA A 119 -5.37 -21.12 -15.84
CA ALA A 119 -5.96 -21.05 -14.50
C ALA A 119 -5.00 -20.41 -13.48
N ALA A 120 -3.72 -20.76 -13.55
CA ALA A 120 -2.67 -20.15 -12.74
C ALA A 120 -2.51 -18.65 -13.02
N LEU A 121 -2.52 -18.25 -14.31
CA LEU A 121 -2.47 -16.85 -14.70
C LEU A 121 -3.69 -16.06 -14.19
N ARG A 122 -4.89 -16.63 -14.29
CA ARG A 122 -6.11 -15.98 -13.78
C ARG A 122 -6.06 -15.78 -12.27
N THR A 123 -5.67 -16.81 -11.53
CA THR A 123 -5.49 -16.73 -10.07
C THR A 123 -4.50 -15.64 -9.68
N TYR A 124 -3.39 -15.54 -10.43
CA TYR A 124 -2.41 -14.48 -10.24
C TYR A 124 -3.00 -13.09 -10.50
N LEU A 125 -3.72 -12.89 -11.61
CA LEU A 125 -4.32 -11.61 -11.95
C LEU A 125 -5.36 -11.17 -10.91
N ASP A 126 -6.20 -12.10 -10.44
CA ASP A 126 -7.19 -11.84 -9.39
C ASP A 126 -6.50 -11.41 -8.09
N ARG A 127 -5.44 -12.12 -7.68
CA ARG A 127 -4.62 -11.75 -6.52
C ARG A 127 -4.01 -10.35 -6.69
N MET A 128 -3.44 -10.06 -7.87
CA MET A 128 -2.85 -8.75 -8.16
C MET A 128 -3.88 -7.63 -8.12
N GLY A 129 -5.12 -7.88 -8.58
CA GLY A 129 -6.21 -6.91 -8.48
C GLY A 129 -6.52 -6.55 -7.02
N ILE A 130 -6.70 -7.57 -6.18
CA ILE A 130 -6.93 -7.39 -4.73
C ILE A 130 -5.78 -6.62 -4.07
N GLU A 131 -4.53 -6.96 -4.41
CA GLU A 131 -3.35 -6.30 -3.85
C GLU A 131 -3.24 -4.83 -4.30
N GLN A 132 -3.59 -4.51 -5.54
CA GLN A 132 -3.60 -3.14 -6.05
C GLN A 132 -4.66 -2.29 -5.36
N ASP A 133 -5.88 -2.81 -5.22
CA ASP A 133 -6.97 -2.14 -4.51
C ASP A 133 -6.60 -1.87 -3.05
N ALA A 134 -6.03 -2.87 -2.37
CA ALA A 134 -5.55 -2.73 -1.00
C ALA A 134 -4.43 -1.68 -0.89
N ALA A 135 -3.50 -1.66 -1.85
CA ALA A 135 -2.42 -0.67 -1.89
C ALA A 135 -2.93 0.75 -2.17
N GLU A 136 -3.95 0.92 -3.01
CA GLU A 136 -4.58 2.22 -3.23
C GLU A 136 -5.30 2.72 -1.98
N GLN A 137 -6.10 1.85 -1.33
CA GLN A 137 -6.77 2.20 -0.07
C GLN A 137 -5.76 2.57 1.02
N ALA A 138 -4.66 1.84 1.13
CA ALA A 138 -3.57 2.15 2.06
C ALA A 138 -2.96 3.53 1.78
N ARG A 139 -2.69 3.86 0.51
CA ARG A 139 -2.16 5.18 0.11
C ARG A 139 -3.12 6.31 0.47
N ARG A 140 -4.42 6.16 0.18
CA ARG A 140 -5.45 7.15 0.54
C ARG A 140 -5.50 7.35 2.06
N ARG A 141 -5.46 6.26 2.82
CA ARG A 141 -5.43 6.30 4.29
C ARG A 141 -4.18 7.02 4.81
N THR A 142 -3.01 6.65 4.33
CA THR A 142 -1.75 7.31 4.72
C THR A 142 -1.77 8.81 4.39
N ALA A 143 -2.29 9.20 3.23
CA ALA A 143 -2.43 10.61 2.86
C ALA A 143 -3.37 11.37 3.82
N TRP A 144 -4.51 10.77 4.17
CA TRP A 144 -5.44 11.33 5.15
C TRP A 144 -4.80 11.46 6.54
N GLU A 145 -4.10 10.42 7.02
CA GLU A 145 -3.41 10.42 8.31
C GLU A 145 -2.30 11.49 8.37
N ARG A 146 -1.53 11.66 7.28
CA ARG A 146 -0.56 12.77 7.16
C ARG A 146 -1.23 14.14 7.22
N GLY A 147 -2.42 14.26 6.63
CA GLY A 147 -3.25 15.47 6.73
C GLY A 147 -3.63 15.77 8.18
N GLN A 148 -4.09 14.76 8.91
CA GLN A 148 -4.42 14.87 10.33
C GLN A 148 -3.20 15.24 11.18
N SER A 149 -2.03 14.62 10.95
CA SER A 149 -0.78 14.98 11.64
C SER A 149 -0.42 16.46 11.43
N ARG A 150 -0.58 17.00 10.21
CA ARG A 150 -0.33 18.43 9.94
C ARG A 150 -1.32 19.32 10.67
N ALA A 151 -2.60 18.95 10.68
CA ALA A 151 -3.64 19.68 11.39
C ALA A 151 -3.37 19.71 12.90
N ASP A 152 -2.98 18.58 13.50
CA ASP A 152 -2.64 18.48 14.91
C ASP A 152 -1.46 19.36 15.29
N ARG A 153 -0.39 19.38 14.49
CA ARG A 153 0.76 20.30 14.73
C ARG A 153 0.39 21.76 14.55
N ALA A 154 -0.53 22.08 13.62
CA ALA A 154 -1.02 23.44 13.45
C ALA A 154 -1.84 23.88 14.68
N ALA A 155 -2.73 23.01 15.18
CA ALA A 155 -3.48 23.25 16.40
C ALA A 155 -2.58 23.35 17.63
N ALA A 156 -1.58 22.48 17.77
CA ALA A 156 -0.60 22.54 18.86
C ALA A 156 0.20 23.86 18.86
N ARG A 157 0.56 24.37 17.68
CA ARG A 157 1.18 25.70 17.56
C ARG A 157 0.24 26.81 18.02
N GLY A 158 -1.02 26.79 17.59
CA GLY A 158 -2.02 27.76 18.03
C GLY A 158 -2.27 27.72 19.55
N ASP A 159 -2.29 26.52 20.15
CA ASP A 159 -2.46 26.35 21.59
C ASP A 159 -1.28 26.95 22.37
N ARG A 160 -0.04 26.74 21.90
CA ARG A 160 1.17 27.33 22.49
C ARG A 160 1.22 28.85 22.33
N GLU A 161 0.83 29.38 21.17
CA GLU A 161 0.73 30.83 20.94
C GLU A 161 -0.30 31.46 21.88
N ALA A 162 -1.47 30.82 22.05
CA ALA A 162 -2.49 31.27 23.00
C ALA A 162 -2.01 31.17 24.46
N ALA A 163 -1.31 30.09 24.83
CA ALA A 163 -0.72 29.94 26.16
C ALA A 163 0.34 31.01 26.45
N ALA A 164 1.17 31.35 25.45
CA ALA A 164 2.15 32.44 25.56
C ALA A 164 1.47 33.80 25.75
N SER A 165 0.43 34.09 24.95
CA SER A 165 -0.34 35.33 25.08
C SER A 165 -1.04 35.45 26.45
N ASP A 166 -1.62 34.36 26.96
CA ASP A 166 -2.23 34.34 28.30
C ASP A 166 -1.20 34.62 29.40
N ARG A 167 0.01 34.06 29.28
CA ARG A 167 1.11 34.33 30.23
C ARG A 167 1.59 35.78 30.15
N GLU A 168 1.72 36.36 28.95
CA GLU A 168 2.09 37.76 28.76
C GLU A 168 1.05 38.70 29.37
N GLN A 169 -0.24 38.49 29.06
CA GLN A 169 -1.31 39.30 29.63
C GLN A 169 -1.36 39.15 31.15
N ASN A 170 -1.10 37.95 31.66
CA ASN A 170 -1.03 37.74 33.09
C ASN A 170 0.13 38.50 33.76
N ALA A 171 1.31 38.50 33.12
CA ALA A 171 2.44 39.30 33.60
C ALA A 171 2.12 40.80 33.63
N ILE A 172 1.37 41.31 32.65
CA ILE A 172 0.86 42.68 32.63
C ILE A 172 -0.11 42.91 33.79
N ASP A 173 -1.09 42.02 33.99
CA ASP A 173 -2.11 42.16 35.03
C ASP A 173 -1.48 42.17 36.43
N LEU A 174 -0.48 41.30 36.68
CA LEU A 174 0.29 41.26 37.93
C LEU A 174 1.13 42.53 38.16
N ASN A 175 1.66 43.15 37.11
CA ASN A 175 2.48 44.36 37.22
C ASN A 175 1.65 45.66 37.26
N THR A 176 0.41 45.62 36.78
CA THR A 176 -0.52 46.77 36.74
C THR A 176 -1.49 46.81 37.91
N THR A 177 -1.60 45.74 38.71
CA THR A 177 -2.34 45.81 39.99
C THR A 177 -1.56 46.72 40.94
N SER A 178 -2.10 47.92 41.20
CA SER A 178 -1.44 49.03 41.91
C SER A 178 -0.80 48.63 43.25
N TYR A 179 0.41 49.15 43.50
CA TYR A 179 0.99 49.22 44.84
C TYR A 179 -0.03 49.83 45.81
N PRO A 180 -0.25 49.26 47.00
CA PRO A 180 -1.06 49.92 48.01
C PRO A 180 -0.45 51.30 48.28
N GLU A 181 -1.26 52.36 48.15
CA GLU A 181 -0.88 53.69 48.59
C GLU A 181 -0.41 53.58 50.04
N ILE A 182 0.88 53.81 50.26
CA ILE A 182 1.43 53.93 51.60
C ILE A 182 0.77 55.17 52.20
N PRO A 183 -0.06 55.05 53.26
CA PRO A 183 -0.66 56.22 53.87
C PRO A 183 0.46 57.14 54.37
N PRO A 184 0.35 58.46 54.19
CA PRO A 184 1.39 59.38 54.65
C PRO A 184 1.61 59.19 56.15
N LEU A 185 2.87 58.98 56.55
CA LEU A 185 3.26 58.89 57.95
C LEU A 185 2.90 60.19 58.67
N PRO A 186 2.35 60.12 59.90
CA PRO A 186 1.94 61.28 60.68
C PRO A 186 3.12 62.16 61.12
#